data_AF-A0AAJ6VQX1-F1
#
_entry.id   AF-A0AAJ6VQX1-F1
#
_cell.length_a   1.000
_cell.length_b   1.000
_cell.length_c   1.000
_cell.angle_alpha   90.00
_cell.angle_beta   90.00
_cell.angle_gamma   90.00
#
_symmetry.space_group_name_H-M   'P 1'
#
loop_
_entity.id
_entity.type
_entity.pdbx_description
1 polymer ?
#
loop_
_entity_poly.entity_id
_entity_poly.type
_entity_poly.pdbx_seq_one_letter_code
_entity_poly.pdbx_strand_id
1 'polypeptide(L)'
;MVAVEDEEMPSTPCSDCSNVSVVDWDGPKDPQNPFNWPTSRKWLMTITALITTFVALMNGTIITVAHEAINDEFNVSDATFPNSYWPVASWTMGGVFFCLLILPLMEDFGTRITFLLTNFIFLIFIIPQAVAQNFATLIIVRFFAGGCVAVLGNGSASIIGNLFETEMARTKPVALWIVAYLGGSSAGPLIGAPIFAHLSWRWLSYLQLIWVGALLLVNIVILKETRGSVILKRRARKLRDKGENAYTQHELQAEPLRQVLLTSIRRPFKLLFTEYVVFFSTLWSAFTVGTLYLFTQSVEQVFVGLYNWTPVQAGYVQAAVFIGEVCGWFFSLISARLYFNSSKRNKEIPGTPIPEARL
;
A
#
# COMPACT_ATOMS: atom_id res chain seq x y z
N MET A 1 -27.67 -31.50 -9.28
CA MET A 1 -28.83 -31.23 -10.14
C MET A 1 -29.95 -30.70 -9.27
N VAL A 2 -30.03 -29.38 -9.16
CA VAL A 2 -31.23 -28.64 -8.76
C VAL A 2 -31.23 -27.44 -9.69
N ALA A 3 -32.22 -27.40 -10.58
CA ALA A 3 -32.42 -26.33 -11.55
C ALA A 3 -32.85 -25.07 -10.80
N VAL A 4 -32.18 -23.96 -11.05
CA VAL A 4 -32.64 -22.63 -10.66
C VAL A 4 -33.43 -22.13 -11.86
N GLU A 5 -34.74 -21.98 -11.66
CA GLU A 5 -35.66 -21.40 -12.63
C GLU A 5 -35.26 -19.93 -12.90
N ASP A 6 -35.20 -19.59 -14.19
CA ASP A 6 -35.04 -18.22 -14.68
C ASP A 6 -36.27 -17.39 -14.26
N GLU A 7 -36.16 -16.60 -13.19
CA GLU A 7 -37.10 -15.51 -12.92
C GLU A 7 -36.87 -14.39 -13.95
N GLU A 8 -37.64 -14.43 -15.04
CA GLU A 8 -37.84 -13.27 -15.92
C GLU A 8 -38.41 -12.10 -15.11
N MET A 9 -37.60 -11.05 -14.94
CA MET A 9 -38.08 -9.78 -14.37
C MET A 9 -39.16 -9.18 -15.28
N PRO A 10 -40.29 -8.68 -14.74
CA PRO A 10 -41.31 -8.02 -15.54
C PRO A 10 -40.76 -6.71 -16.12
N SER A 11 -40.56 -6.71 -17.44
CA SER A 11 -40.22 -5.56 -18.25
C SER A 11 -41.39 -4.59 -18.32
N THR A 12 -41.48 -3.70 -17.33
CA THR A 12 -42.34 -2.52 -17.43
C THR A 12 -41.49 -1.42 -18.07
N PRO A 13 -41.76 -0.97 -19.30
CA PRO A 13 -41.00 0.11 -19.89
C PRO A 13 -41.38 1.41 -19.18
N CYS A 14 -40.51 1.92 -18.31
CA CYS A 14 -40.58 3.30 -17.85
C CYS A 14 -40.55 4.22 -19.07
N SER A 15 -41.67 4.88 -19.35
CA SER A 15 -41.90 5.76 -20.50
C SER A 15 -41.22 7.14 -20.36
N ASP A 16 -40.07 7.21 -19.68
CA ASP A 16 -39.24 8.41 -19.55
C ASP A 16 -37.73 8.15 -19.74
N CYS A 17 -37.34 6.95 -20.21
CA CYS A 17 -35.95 6.59 -20.52
C CYS A 17 -35.45 7.16 -21.87
N SER A 18 -35.71 8.44 -22.15
CA SER A 18 -35.25 9.09 -23.37
C SER A 18 -33.76 9.50 -23.25
N ASN A 19 -32.89 8.71 -23.91
CA ASN A 19 -31.47 8.98 -24.22
C ASN A 19 -30.47 9.06 -23.05
N VAL A 20 -30.36 8.03 -22.22
CA VAL A 20 -29.15 7.87 -21.38
C VAL A 20 -27.99 7.34 -22.23
N SER A 21 -26.98 8.17 -22.48
CA SER A 21 -25.75 7.75 -23.16
C SER A 21 -24.80 7.12 -22.14
N VAL A 22 -24.51 5.82 -22.31
CA VAL A 22 -23.54 5.12 -21.46
C VAL A 22 -22.14 5.41 -21.98
N VAL A 23 -21.37 6.14 -21.18
CA VAL A 23 -20.00 6.55 -21.54
C VAL A 23 -19.02 5.44 -21.24
N ASP A 24 -18.35 4.96 -22.29
CA ASP A 24 -17.22 4.02 -22.23
C ASP A 24 -16.01 4.57 -23.02
N TRP A 25 -14.95 3.77 -23.10
CA TRP A 25 -13.77 4.08 -23.90
C TRP A 25 -14.10 4.13 -25.39
N ASP A 26 -13.41 4.99 -26.15
CA ASP A 26 -13.64 5.18 -27.59
C ASP A 26 -13.05 4.02 -28.45
N GLY A 27 -12.78 2.87 -27.83
CA GLY A 27 -12.17 1.68 -28.42
C GLY A 27 -10.97 1.14 -27.64
N PRO A 28 -10.40 -0.01 -28.05
CA PRO A 28 -9.33 -0.69 -27.32
C PRO A 28 -8.02 0.11 -27.23
N LYS A 29 -7.83 1.09 -28.13
CA LYS A 29 -6.63 1.95 -28.17
C LYS A 29 -6.88 3.39 -27.70
N ASP A 30 -7.95 3.64 -26.94
CA ASP A 30 -8.24 4.98 -26.40
C ASP A 30 -7.00 5.50 -25.60
N PRO A 31 -6.41 6.64 -25.99
CA PRO A 31 -5.20 7.16 -25.35
C PRO A 31 -5.44 7.68 -23.93
N GLN A 32 -6.70 7.90 -23.52
CA GLN A 32 -7.06 8.27 -22.16
C GLN A 32 -7.09 7.05 -21.23
N ASN A 33 -7.22 5.84 -21.77
CA ASN A 33 -7.12 4.62 -20.98
C ASN A 33 -5.68 4.46 -20.47
N PRO A 34 -5.45 4.38 -19.13
CA PRO A 34 -4.12 4.24 -18.56
C PRO A 34 -3.35 2.99 -19.02
N PHE A 35 -4.05 1.94 -19.47
CA PHE A 35 -3.43 0.77 -20.08
C PHE A 35 -2.77 1.07 -21.43
N ASN A 36 -3.17 2.13 -22.14
CA ASN A 36 -2.61 2.53 -23.43
C ASN A 36 -1.52 3.61 -23.32
N TRP A 37 -1.16 4.04 -22.11
CA TRP A 37 -0.13 5.06 -21.94
C TRP A 37 1.28 4.56 -22.33
N PRO A 38 2.18 5.48 -22.74
CA PRO A 38 3.56 5.12 -23.02
C PRO A 38 4.23 4.43 -21.81
N THR A 39 5.01 3.38 -22.08
CA THR A 39 5.71 2.59 -21.04
C THR A 39 6.57 3.47 -20.13
N SER A 40 7.25 4.48 -20.67
CA SER A 40 8.03 5.45 -19.89
C SER A 40 7.20 6.18 -18.84
N ARG A 41 5.99 6.61 -19.20
CA ARG A 41 5.05 7.27 -18.27
C ARG A 41 4.52 6.32 -17.21
N LYS A 42 4.22 5.07 -17.58
CA LYS A 42 3.79 4.04 -16.62
C LYS A 42 4.87 3.78 -15.57
N TRP A 43 6.12 3.61 -16.02
CA TRP A 43 7.25 3.40 -15.11
C TRP A 43 7.59 4.62 -14.29
N LEU A 44 7.55 5.83 -14.85
CA LEU A 44 7.76 7.06 -14.08
C LEU A 44 6.78 7.15 -12.89
N MET A 45 5.49 6.97 -13.16
CA MET A 45 4.46 6.98 -12.09
C MET A 45 4.66 5.85 -11.07
N THR A 46 5.02 4.66 -11.55
CA THR A 46 5.28 3.50 -10.68
C THR A 46 6.46 3.77 -9.76
N ILE A 47 7.62 4.13 -10.30
CA ILE A 47 8.84 4.38 -9.51
C ILE A 47 8.62 5.51 -8.52
N THR A 48 7.95 6.59 -8.89
CA THR A 48 7.63 7.68 -7.95
C THR A 48 6.75 7.21 -6.80
N ALA A 49 5.73 6.38 -7.07
CA ALA A 49 4.89 5.79 -6.03
C ALA A 49 5.67 4.79 -5.15
N LEU A 50 6.58 4.02 -5.73
CA LEU A 50 7.45 3.09 -5.00
C LEU A 50 8.45 3.80 -4.09
N ILE A 51 9.07 4.90 -4.53
CA ILE A 51 9.95 5.71 -3.67
C ILE A 51 9.14 6.30 -2.51
N THR A 52 7.91 6.76 -2.79
CA THR A 52 7.00 7.24 -1.73
C THR A 52 6.67 6.14 -0.73
N THR A 53 6.42 4.91 -1.22
CA THR A 53 6.18 3.73 -0.37
C THR A 53 7.40 3.42 0.50
N PHE A 54 8.59 3.38 -0.09
CA PHE A 54 9.83 3.10 0.62
C PHE A 54 10.09 4.10 1.76
N VAL A 55 10.01 5.40 1.46
CA VAL A 55 10.22 6.46 2.46
C VAL A 55 9.12 6.44 3.53
N ALA A 56 7.87 6.23 3.13
CA ALA A 56 6.75 6.15 4.07
C ALA A 56 6.90 4.95 5.03
N LEU A 57 7.26 3.76 4.54
CA LEU A 57 7.42 2.58 5.40
C LEU A 57 8.62 2.69 6.34
N MET A 58 9.67 3.40 5.93
CA MET A 58 10.79 3.73 6.81
C MET A 58 10.33 4.46 8.08
N ASN A 59 9.24 5.23 8.04
CA ASN A 59 8.70 5.87 9.23
C ASN A 59 8.29 4.86 10.31
N GLY A 60 7.88 3.64 9.96
CA GLY A 60 7.42 2.62 10.92
C GLY A 60 8.52 2.10 11.84
N THR A 61 9.76 2.05 11.34
CA THR A 61 10.88 1.39 12.03
C THR A 61 12.04 2.34 12.35
N ILE A 62 12.17 3.49 11.68
CA ILE A 62 13.30 4.42 11.92
C ILE A 62 13.42 4.88 13.37
N ILE A 63 12.32 4.92 14.12
CA ILE A 63 12.28 5.36 15.52
C ILE A 63 12.82 4.31 16.50
N THR A 64 12.92 3.03 16.10
CA THR A 64 13.31 1.95 17.01
C THR A 64 14.71 2.14 17.56
N VAL A 65 15.64 2.68 16.75
CA VAL A 65 17.04 2.94 17.13
C VAL A 65 17.20 3.89 18.32
N ALA A 66 16.15 4.63 18.66
CA ALA A 66 16.14 5.62 19.73
C ALA A 66 15.23 5.23 20.90
N HIS A 67 14.83 3.95 21.01
CA HIS A 67 13.89 3.50 22.03
C HIS A 67 14.34 3.83 23.46
N GLU A 68 15.62 3.59 23.80
CA GLU A 68 16.18 3.93 25.12
C GLU A 68 16.11 5.43 25.41
N ALA A 69 16.54 6.28 24.46
CA ALA A 69 16.52 7.73 24.63
C ALA A 69 15.09 8.30 24.75
N ILE A 70 14.12 7.72 24.04
CA ILE A 70 12.71 8.09 24.17
C ILE A 70 12.18 7.70 25.55
N ASN A 71 12.57 6.52 26.04
CA ASN A 71 12.19 6.06 27.37
C ASN A 71 12.76 6.94 28.46
N ASP A 72 14.04 7.31 28.37
CA ASP A 72 14.70 8.19 29.33
C ASP A 72 14.05 9.58 29.34
N GLU A 73 13.80 10.18 28.16
CA GLU A 73 13.18 11.50 28.07
C GLU A 73 11.75 11.54 28.62
N PHE A 74 10.98 10.46 28.42
CA PHE A 74 9.58 10.38 28.86
C PHE A 74 9.37 9.60 30.15
N ASN A 75 10.45 9.19 30.84
CA ASN A 75 10.40 8.39 32.06
C ASN A 75 9.56 7.11 31.93
N VAL A 76 9.74 6.38 30.82
CA VAL A 76 9.06 5.11 30.52
C VAL A 76 9.98 3.96 30.91
N SER A 77 9.47 2.99 31.66
CA SER A 77 10.25 1.81 32.07
C SER A 77 9.83 0.57 31.29
N ASP A 78 10.81 -0.17 30.78
CA ASP A 78 10.62 -1.48 30.16
C ASP A 78 10.76 -2.66 31.15
N ALA A 79 10.97 -2.38 32.45
CA ALA A 79 11.29 -3.40 33.43
C ALA A 79 10.16 -4.42 33.69
N THR A 80 8.91 -3.97 33.65
CA THR A 80 7.73 -4.82 33.87
C THR A 80 7.04 -5.20 32.55
N PHE A 81 7.07 -4.30 31.58
CA PHE A 81 6.43 -4.47 30.28
C PHE A 81 7.23 -3.70 29.24
N PRO A 82 7.49 -4.27 28.03
CA PRO A 82 8.31 -3.62 27.01
C PRO A 82 7.52 -2.50 26.30
N ASN A 83 7.40 -1.36 26.98
CA ASN A 83 6.66 -0.19 26.52
C ASN A 83 7.28 0.44 25.27
N SER A 84 8.60 0.31 25.06
CA SER A 84 9.32 0.75 23.85
C SER A 84 8.72 0.27 22.52
N TYR A 85 7.90 -0.79 22.54
CA TYR A 85 7.27 -1.33 21.34
C TYR A 85 5.93 -0.68 20.98
N TRP A 86 5.30 0.07 21.88
CA TRP A 86 4.04 0.77 21.63
C TRP A 86 4.08 1.75 20.45
N PRO A 87 5.15 2.53 20.21
CA PRO A 87 5.25 3.40 19.04
C PRO A 87 5.14 2.64 17.71
N VAL A 88 5.69 1.42 17.62
CA VAL A 88 5.59 0.58 16.42
C VAL A 88 4.25 -0.15 16.38
N ALA A 89 3.79 -0.68 17.51
CA ALA A 89 2.51 -1.40 17.61
C ALA A 89 1.32 -0.50 17.23
N SER A 90 1.24 0.70 17.81
CA SER A 90 0.18 1.69 17.49
C SER A 90 0.19 2.11 16.03
N TRP A 91 1.37 2.30 15.45
CA TRP A 91 1.54 2.59 14.03
C TRP A 91 0.98 1.46 13.15
N THR A 92 1.33 0.21 13.45
CA THR A 92 0.80 -0.96 12.72
C THR A 92 -0.71 -1.10 12.89
N MET A 93 -1.24 -0.87 14.10
CA MET A 93 -2.68 -0.87 14.36
C MET A 93 -3.41 0.16 13.51
N GLY A 94 -2.89 1.39 13.44
CA GLY A 94 -3.44 2.44 12.59
C GLY A 94 -3.50 2.02 11.12
N GLY A 95 -2.44 1.37 10.65
CA GLY A 95 -2.38 0.78 9.31
C GLY A 95 -3.54 -0.16 9.01
N VAL A 96 -3.86 -1.07 9.94
CA VAL A 96 -4.99 -2.01 9.79
C VAL A 96 -6.31 -1.28 9.62
N PHE A 97 -6.63 -0.33 10.50
CA PHE A 97 -7.91 0.38 10.45
C PHE A 97 -8.05 1.24 9.20
N PHE A 98 -7.01 1.97 8.82
CA PHE A 98 -7.08 2.89 7.69
C PHE A 98 -7.10 2.13 6.37
N CYS A 99 -6.35 1.03 6.22
CA CYS A 99 -6.42 0.22 5.00
C CYS A 99 -7.81 -0.36 4.77
N LEU A 100 -8.49 -0.85 5.82
CA LEU A 100 -9.84 -1.41 5.69
C LEU A 100 -10.88 -0.36 5.28
N LEU A 101 -10.68 0.90 5.66
CA LEU A 101 -11.63 1.99 5.41
C LEU A 101 -11.32 2.79 4.14
N ILE A 102 -10.06 3.16 3.92
CA ILE A 102 -9.68 4.15 2.92
C ILE A 102 -9.32 3.51 1.58
N LEU A 103 -8.74 2.30 1.54
CA LEU A 103 -8.42 1.64 0.27
C LEU A 103 -9.67 1.36 -0.59
N PRO A 104 -10.81 0.92 -0.04
CA PRO A 104 -12.02 0.78 -0.85
C PRO A 104 -12.52 2.14 -1.37
N LEU A 105 -12.48 3.18 -0.53
CA LEU A 105 -12.83 4.53 -0.94
C LEU A 105 -11.91 5.07 -2.04
N MET A 106 -10.65 4.65 -2.06
CA MET A 106 -9.70 5.01 -3.11
C MET A 106 -10.15 4.53 -4.50
N GLU A 107 -10.98 3.49 -4.57
CA GLU A 107 -11.52 2.96 -5.82
C GLU A 107 -12.60 3.90 -6.41
N ASP A 108 -13.44 4.48 -5.55
CA ASP A 108 -14.54 5.37 -5.96
C ASP A 108 -14.14 6.83 -6.13
N PHE A 109 -13.33 7.36 -5.20
CA PHE A 109 -12.95 8.77 -5.15
C PHE A 109 -11.75 9.10 -6.03
N GLY A 110 -11.03 8.07 -6.49
CA GLY A 110 -9.88 8.20 -7.37
C GLY A 110 -8.56 7.93 -6.67
N THR A 111 -7.69 7.27 -7.41
CA THR A 111 -6.38 6.83 -6.94
C THR A 111 -5.47 8.02 -6.69
N ARG A 112 -5.46 9.02 -7.58
CA ARG A 112 -4.57 10.19 -7.44
C ARG A 112 -4.91 11.04 -6.21
N ILE A 113 -6.19 11.42 -6.08
CA ILE A 113 -6.62 12.36 -5.03
C ILE A 113 -6.39 11.73 -3.66
N THR A 114 -6.81 10.48 -3.49
CA THR A 114 -6.64 9.75 -2.22
C THR A 114 -5.17 9.60 -1.86
N PHE A 115 -4.30 9.27 -2.81
CA PHE A 115 -2.86 9.14 -2.57
C PHE A 115 -2.24 10.49 -2.13
N LEU A 116 -2.56 11.59 -2.82
CA LEU A 116 -2.03 12.91 -2.48
C LEU A 116 -2.55 13.45 -1.14
N LEU A 117 -3.84 13.29 -0.86
CA LEU A 117 -4.43 13.70 0.42
C LEU A 117 -3.85 12.89 1.57
N THR A 118 -3.71 11.58 1.40
CA THR A 118 -3.09 10.72 2.42
C THR A 118 -1.65 11.11 2.67
N ASN A 119 -0.88 11.43 1.62
CA ASN A 119 0.50 11.89 1.76
C ASN A 119 0.59 13.24 2.50
N PHE A 120 -0.32 14.17 2.20
CA PHE A 120 -0.40 15.43 2.92
C PHE A 120 -0.79 15.26 4.40
N ILE A 121 -1.78 14.41 4.69
CA ILE A 121 -2.20 14.12 6.07
C ILE A 121 -1.07 13.42 6.84
N PHE A 122 -0.36 12.50 6.19
CA PHE A 122 0.83 11.86 6.76
C PHE A 122 1.85 12.91 7.18
N LEU A 123 2.19 13.86 6.30
CA LEU A 123 3.11 14.95 6.59
C LEU A 123 2.70 15.73 7.85
N ILE A 124 1.41 16.05 7.99
CA ILE A 124 0.86 16.73 9.18
C ILE A 124 1.11 15.91 10.45
N PHE A 125 0.90 14.59 10.41
CA PHE A 125 1.09 13.73 11.58
C PHE A 125 2.56 13.41 11.91
N ILE A 126 3.51 13.70 11.03
CA ILE A 126 4.95 13.61 11.38
C ILE A 126 5.37 14.82 12.24
N ILE A 127 4.77 16.01 12.05
CA ILE A 127 5.11 17.21 12.83
C ILE A 127 5.01 16.96 14.35
N PRO A 128 3.87 16.48 14.89
CA PRO A 128 3.77 16.23 16.32
C PRO A 128 4.61 15.04 16.80
N GLN A 129 5.09 14.14 15.92
CA GLN A 129 6.10 13.13 16.31
C GLN A 129 7.42 13.81 16.65
N ALA A 130 7.83 14.80 15.84
CA ALA A 130 9.08 15.51 16.03
C ALA A 130 9.09 16.38 17.29
N VAL A 131 7.93 16.95 17.66
CA VAL A 131 7.79 17.88 18.80
C VAL A 131 7.03 17.28 19.98
N ALA A 132 6.77 15.96 20.00
CA ALA A 132 6.05 15.29 21.08
C ALA A 132 6.69 15.57 22.45
N GLN A 133 5.89 15.93 23.46
CA GLN A 133 6.36 16.27 24.81
C GLN A 133 6.08 15.16 25.84
N ASN A 134 5.44 14.08 25.41
CA ASN A 134 5.16 12.91 26.25
C ASN A 134 4.93 11.67 25.38
N PHE A 135 5.06 10.50 26.00
CA PHE A 135 4.94 9.22 25.34
C PHE A 135 3.55 8.95 24.75
N ALA A 136 2.49 9.37 25.45
CA ALA A 136 1.11 9.16 24.98
C ALA A 136 0.81 9.93 23.68
N THR A 137 1.25 11.18 23.60
CA THR A 137 1.16 11.97 22.36
C THR A 137 1.87 11.25 21.23
N LEU A 138 3.09 10.75 21.45
CA LEU A 138 3.84 10.00 20.45
C LEU A 138 3.04 8.79 19.94
N ILE A 139 2.53 7.95 20.84
CA ILE A 139 1.72 6.76 20.47
C ILE A 139 0.50 7.14 19.63
N ILE A 140 -0.27 8.15 20.05
CA ILE A 140 -1.50 8.55 19.36
C ILE A 140 -1.19 9.04 17.95
N VAL A 141 -0.20 9.92 17.78
CA VAL A 141 0.11 10.45 16.45
C VAL A 141 0.72 9.39 15.53
N ARG A 142 1.43 8.40 16.10
CA ARG A 142 1.95 7.27 15.36
C ARG A 142 0.85 6.36 14.81
N PHE A 143 -0.25 6.17 15.54
CA PHE A 143 -1.43 5.48 15.02
C PHE A 143 -1.94 6.12 13.72
N PHE A 144 -2.17 7.43 13.72
CA PHE A 144 -2.65 8.13 12.52
C PHE A 144 -1.61 8.11 11.38
N ALA A 145 -0.34 8.28 11.70
CA ALA A 145 0.74 8.20 10.72
C ALA A 145 0.82 6.83 10.06
N GLY A 146 0.77 5.74 10.84
CA GLY A 146 0.79 4.38 10.32
C GLY A 146 -0.43 4.06 9.46
N GLY A 147 -1.59 4.61 9.82
CA GLY A 147 -2.78 4.57 8.97
C GLY A 147 -2.54 5.18 7.58
N CYS A 148 -1.91 6.35 7.53
CA CYS A 148 -1.59 7.00 6.27
C CYS A 148 -0.53 6.24 5.47
N VAL A 149 0.53 5.74 6.14
CA VAL A 149 1.60 4.97 5.48
C VAL A 149 1.04 3.71 4.84
N ALA A 150 0.17 2.97 5.54
CA ALA A 150 -0.39 1.74 5.00
C ALA A 150 -1.25 2.00 3.75
N VAL A 151 -2.02 3.10 3.73
CA VAL A 151 -2.78 3.52 2.55
C VAL A 151 -1.86 3.94 1.40
N LEU A 152 -0.76 4.67 1.65
CA LEU A 152 0.22 5.02 0.62
C LEU A 152 0.92 3.79 0.04
N GLY A 153 1.36 2.88 0.92
CA GLY A 153 2.04 1.67 0.51
C GLY A 153 1.16 0.79 -0.37
N ASN A 154 -0.06 0.50 0.06
CA ASN A 154 -1.00 -0.32 -0.71
C ASN A 154 -1.58 0.44 -1.93
N GLY A 155 -1.74 1.76 -1.83
CA GLY A 155 -2.20 2.60 -2.94
C GLY A 155 -1.24 2.57 -4.14
N SER A 156 0.05 2.38 -3.91
CA SER A 156 1.04 2.15 -4.98
C SER A 156 0.79 0.85 -5.74
N ALA A 157 0.36 -0.22 -5.06
CA ALA A 157 -0.05 -1.45 -5.72
C ALA A 157 -1.32 -1.24 -6.57
N SER A 158 -2.27 -0.43 -6.10
CA SER A 158 -3.44 -0.03 -6.89
C SER A 158 -3.05 0.76 -8.14
N ILE A 159 -2.06 1.67 -8.05
CA ILE A 159 -1.52 2.38 -9.22
C ILE A 159 -0.94 1.39 -10.24
N ILE A 160 -0.17 0.41 -9.80
CA ILE A 160 0.40 -0.63 -10.67
C ILE A 160 -0.70 -1.43 -11.36
N GLY A 161 -1.71 -1.88 -10.61
CA GLY A 161 -2.85 -2.62 -11.14
C GLY A 161 -3.62 -1.85 -12.22
N ASN A 162 -3.70 -0.53 -12.08
CA ASN A 162 -4.37 0.35 -13.03
C ASN A 162 -3.52 0.72 -14.27
N LEU A 163 -2.20 0.51 -14.26
CA LEU A 163 -1.29 0.89 -15.37
C LEU A 163 -0.89 -0.30 -16.24
N PHE A 164 -0.75 -1.48 -15.65
CA PHE A 164 -0.32 -2.70 -16.33
C PHE A 164 -1.52 -3.64 -16.39
N GLU A 165 -1.94 -4.02 -17.59
CA GLU A 165 -3.16 -4.82 -17.78
C GLU A 165 -2.94 -6.30 -17.50
N THR A 166 -1.89 -6.88 -18.10
CA THR A 166 -1.63 -8.32 -18.04
C THR A 166 -0.85 -8.72 -16.79
N GLU A 167 -1.06 -9.96 -16.34
CA GLU A 167 -0.34 -10.54 -15.19
C GLU A 167 1.18 -10.49 -15.38
N MET A 168 1.65 -10.82 -16.59
CA MET A 168 3.07 -10.77 -16.94
C MET A 168 3.62 -9.33 -16.85
N ALA A 169 2.87 -8.34 -17.30
CA ALA A 169 3.29 -6.94 -17.23
C ALA A 169 3.31 -6.41 -15.78
N ARG A 170 2.38 -6.88 -14.93
CA ARG A 170 2.32 -6.54 -13.49
C ARG A 170 3.40 -7.20 -12.66
N THR A 171 3.94 -8.34 -13.10
CA THR A 171 4.90 -9.14 -12.31
C THR A 171 6.11 -8.31 -11.83
N LYS A 172 6.81 -7.62 -12.75
CA LYS A 172 8.00 -6.81 -12.41
C LYS A 172 7.68 -5.65 -11.44
N PRO A 173 6.69 -4.78 -11.72
CA PRO A 173 6.39 -3.67 -10.83
C PRO A 173 5.82 -4.13 -9.48
N VAL A 174 5.03 -5.20 -9.41
CA VAL A 174 4.56 -5.76 -8.12
C VAL A 174 5.73 -6.34 -7.32
N ALA A 175 6.66 -7.04 -7.96
CA ALA A 175 7.85 -7.54 -7.27
C ALA A 175 8.70 -6.38 -6.70
N LEU A 176 8.87 -5.29 -7.46
CA LEU A 176 9.53 -4.07 -6.96
C LEU A 176 8.73 -3.38 -5.84
N TRP A 177 7.41 -3.43 -5.89
CA TRP A 177 6.56 -2.93 -4.81
C TRP A 177 6.83 -3.67 -3.49
N ILE A 178 6.94 -4.99 -3.51
CA ILE A 178 7.28 -5.79 -2.32
C ILE A 178 8.65 -5.35 -1.77
N VAL A 179 9.66 -5.18 -2.63
CA VAL A 179 11.00 -4.70 -2.22
C VAL A 179 10.92 -3.30 -1.62
N ALA A 180 10.19 -2.37 -2.24
CA ALA A 180 10.03 -1.03 -1.71
C ALA A 180 9.29 -1.03 -0.35
N TYR A 181 8.29 -1.90 -0.21
CA TYR A 181 7.48 -2.02 1.00
C TYR A 181 8.29 -2.60 2.17
N LEU A 182 8.81 -3.82 2.01
CA LEU A 182 9.59 -4.48 3.06
C LEU A 182 10.92 -3.76 3.30
N GLY A 183 11.59 -3.38 2.20
CA GLY A 183 12.86 -2.69 2.26
C GLY A 183 12.78 -1.31 2.87
N GLY A 184 11.67 -0.59 2.71
CA GLY A 184 11.44 0.65 3.46
C GLY A 184 11.46 0.40 4.96
N SER A 185 10.81 -0.68 5.42
CA SER A 185 10.79 -1.07 6.84
C SER A 185 12.18 -1.50 7.33
N SER A 186 12.91 -2.29 6.55
CA SER A 186 14.26 -2.74 6.91
C SER A 186 15.30 -1.61 6.87
N ALA A 187 15.12 -0.61 6.00
CA ALA A 187 16.01 0.55 5.88
C ALA A 187 15.90 1.55 7.03
N GLY A 188 14.81 1.52 7.82
CA GLY A 188 14.60 2.43 8.96
C GLY A 188 15.78 2.49 9.91
N PRO A 189 16.14 1.39 10.58
CA PRO A 189 17.28 1.42 11.50
C PRO A 189 18.62 1.66 10.80
N LEU A 190 18.78 1.16 9.56
CA LEU A 190 20.01 1.33 8.78
C LEU A 190 20.32 2.82 8.52
N ILE A 191 19.29 3.61 8.21
CA ILE A 191 19.43 5.06 7.97
C ILE A 191 19.32 5.85 9.28
N GLY A 192 18.44 5.41 10.18
CA GLY A 192 18.15 6.09 11.45
C GLY A 192 19.31 6.06 12.44
N ALA A 193 20.02 4.94 12.58
CA ALA A 193 21.07 4.82 13.58
C ALA A 193 22.23 5.81 13.37
N PRO A 194 22.78 6.00 12.15
CA PRO A 194 23.78 7.04 11.91
C PRO A 194 23.28 8.46 12.18
N ILE A 195 22.01 8.76 11.86
CA ILE A 195 21.40 10.07 12.16
C ILE A 195 21.37 10.28 13.67
N PHE A 196 20.88 9.30 14.41
CA PHE A 196 20.74 9.36 15.87
C PHE A 196 22.09 9.42 16.59
N ALA A 197 23.16 8.86 16.01
CA ALA A 197 24.51 8.95 16.58
C ALA A 197 25.06 10.39 16.63
N HIS A 198 24.55 11.30 15.81
CA HIS A 198 25.03 12.68 15.72
C HIS A 198 23.98 13.74 16.08
N LEU A 199 22.71 13.37 16.14
CA LEU A 199 21.58 14.26 16.33
C LEU A 199 20.58 13.67 17.33
N SER A 200 19.81 14.51 18.01
CA SER A 200 18.72 14.03 18.88
C SER A 200 17.70 13.18 18.10
N TRP A 201 17.04 12.22 18.74
CA TRP A 201 16.04 11.34 18.12
C TRP A 201 14.91 12.08 17.37
N ARG A 202 14.59 13.33 17.77
CA ARG A 202 13.62 14.18 17.07
C ARG A 202 13.97 14.42 15.59
N TRP A 203 15.26 14.43 15.24
CA TRP A 203 15.73 14.58 13.86
C TRP A 203 15.34 13.44 12.93
N LEU A 204 15.04 12.25 13.48
CA LEU A 204 14.47 11.15 12.70
C LEU A 204 13.13 11.57 12.08
N SER A 205 12.32 12.32 12.83
CA SER A 205 11.03 12.85 12.33
C SER A 205 11.22 14.09 11.46
N TYR A 206 12.18 14.97 11.76
CA TYR A 206 12.47 16.13 10.91
C TYR A 206 12.96 15.74 9.50
N LEU A 207 13.82 14.73 9.40
CA LEU A 207 14.25 14.23 8.09
C LEU A 207 13.11 13.57 7.33
N GLN A 208 12.25 12.82 8.02
CA GLN A 208 11.02 12.28 7.43
C GLN A 208 10.10 13.39 6.90
N LEU A 209 9.94 14.51 7.61
CA LEU A 209 9.19 15.67 7.09
C LEU A 209 9.76 16.20 5.78
N ILE A 210 11.09 16.31 5.69
CA ILE A 210 11.77 16.80 4.49
C ILE A 210 11.54 15.83 3.31
N TRP A 211 11.78 14.53 3.53
CA TRP A 211 11.66 13.52 2.48
C TRP A 211 10.21 13.36 2.00
N VAL A 212 9.27 13.24 2.92
CA VAL A 212 7.83 13.09 2.61
C VAL A 212 7.29 14.37 1.97
N GLY A 213 7.70 15.55 2.45
CA GLY A 213 7.31 16.84 1.89
C GLY A 213 7.82 17.04 0.47
N ALA A 214 9.09 16.72 0.20
CA ALA A 214 9.64 16.75 -1.15
C ALA A 214 8.91 15.77 -2.08
N LEU A 215 8.65 14.55 -1.60
CA LEU A 215 7.91 13.55 -2.36
C LEU A 215 6.46 13.95 -2.62
N LEU A 216 5.80 14.67 -1.71
CA LEU A 216 4.47 15.23 -1.95
C LEU A 216 4.48 16.17 -3.16
N LEU A 217 5.44 17.08 -3.26
CA LEU A 217 5.56 17.99 -4.40
C LEU A 217 5.79 17.22 -5.71
N VAL A 218 6.70 16.24 -5.69
CA VAL A 218 6.97 15.36 -6.84
C VAL A 218 5.71 14.59 -7.24
N ASN A 219 4.98 14.04 -6.27
CA ASN A 219 3.76 13.29 -6.51
C ASN A 219 2.64 14.15 -7.13
N ILE A 220 2.51 15.42 -6.71
CA ILE A 220 1.51 16.36 -7.28
C ILE A 220 1.74 16.53 -8.78
N VAL A 221 3.00 16.66 -9.20
CA VAL A 221 3.40 16.90 -10.59
C VAL A 221 3.33 15.62 -11.44
N ILE A 222 3.85 14.51 -10.92
CA ILE A 222 4.02 13.27 -11.69
C ILE A 222 2.75 12.42 -11.72
N LEU A 223 2.08 12.24 -10.57
CA LEU A 223 0.95 11.32 -10.49
C LEU A 223 -0.25 11.90 -11.23
N LYS A 224 -0.85 11.07 -12.07
CA LYS A 224 -2.10 11.32 -12.77
C LYS A 224 -3.14 10.30 -12.35
N GLU A 225 -4.41 10.61 -12.61
CA GLU A 225 -5.48 9.65 -12.30
C GLU A 225 -5.29 8.39 -13.13
N THR A 226 -5.16 7.24 -12.46
CA THR A 226 -5.00 5.94 -13.12
C THR A 226 -6.27 5.10 -13.08
N ARG A 227 -7.26 5.45 -12.25
CA ARG A 227 -8.48 4.66 -12.16
C ARG A 227 -9.40 4.92 -13.35
N GLY A 228 -9.63 3.89 -14.16
CA GLY A 228 -10.47 3.97 -15.36
C GLY A 228 -11.90 4.44 -15.08
N SER A 229 -12.56 3.87 -14.07
CA SER A 229 -13.92 4.27 -13.66
C SER A 229 -14.04 5.77 -13.34
N VAL A 230 -13.02 6.33 -12.67
CA VAL A 230 -12.99 7.76 -12.31
C VAL A 230 -12.69 8.65 -13.52
N ILE A 231 -11.86 8.19 -14.46
CA ILE A 231 -11.60 8.89 -15.72
C ILE A 231 -12.89 8.96 -16.54
N LEU A 232 -13.59 7.84 -16.72
CA LEU A 232 -14.87 7.77 -17.42
C LEU A 232 -15.94 8.61 -16.72
N LYS A 233 -15.99 8.59 -15.38
CA LYS A 233 -16.91 9.45 -14.61
C LYS A 233 -16.67 10.95 -14.87
N ARG A 234 -15.40 11.36 -14.96
CA ARG A 234 -15.06 12.75 -15.35
C ARG A 234 -15.44 13.04 -16.80
N ARG A 235 -15.36 12.07 -17.71
CA ARG A 235 -15.80 12.20 -19.11
C ARG A 235 -17.32 12.37 -19.19
N ALA A 236 -18.09 11.51 -18.52
CA ALA A 236 -19.54 11.60 -18.43
C ALA A 236 -20.00 12.94 -17.86
N ARG A 237 -19.35 13.42 -16.77
CA ARG A 237 -19.63 14.76 -16.22
C ARG A 237 -19.44 15.87 -17.26
N LYS A 238 -18.36 15.86 -18.05
CA LYS A 238 -18.12 16.87 -19.10
C LYS A 238 -19.17 16.85 -20.21
N LEU A 239 -19.77 15.70 -20.51
CA LEU A 239 -20.87 15.60 -21.48
C LEU A 239 -22.18 16.11 -20.87
N ARG A 240 -22.43 15.82 -19.58
CA ARG A 240 -23.54 16.43 -18.83
C ARG A 240 -23.46 17.95 -18.75
N ASP A 241 -22.27 18.49 -18.53
CA ASP A 241 -22.03 19.93 -18.52
C ASP A 241 -22.33 20.58 -19.89
N LYS A 242 -22.35 19.79 -20.97
CA LYS A 242 -22.74 20.23 -22.33
C LYS A 242 -24.22 20.00 -22.65
N GLY A 243 -25.00 19.48 -21.70
CA GLY A 243 -26.43 19.20 -21.86
C GLY A 243 -26.77 17.79 -22.34
N GLU A 244 -25.80 16.86 -22.39
CA GLU A 244 -26.04 15.46 -22.76
C GLU A 244 -26.37 14.61 -21.52
N ASN A 245 -27.38 13.74 -21.60
CA ASN A 245 -27.73 12.79 -20.53
C ASN A 245 -26.74 11.60 -20.48
N ALA A 246 -25.49 11.88 -20.12
CA ALA A 246 -24.39 10.92 -20.15
C ALA A 246 -24.03 10.39 -18.74
N TYR A 247 -24.01 9.08 -18.57
CA TYR A 247 -23.65 8.39 -17.31
C TYR A 247 -22.72 7.22 -17.59
N THR A 248 -21.88 6.83 -16.63
CA THR A 248 -21.14 5.57 -16.76
C THR A 248 -21.97 4.40 -16.24
N GLN A 249 -21.69 3.18 -16.70
CA GLN A 249 -22.31 1.95 -16.15
C GLN A 249 -22.19 1.89 -14.61
N HIS A 250 -21.03 2.32 -14.09
CA HIS A 250 -20.74 2.37 -12.66
C HIS A 250 -21.51 3.47 -11.91
N GLU A 251 -21.90 4.57 -12.57
CA GLU A 251 -22.77 5.59 -11.97
C GLU A 251 -24.23 5.10 -11.91
N LEU A 252 -24.68 4.36 -12.91
CA LEU A 252 -26.05 3.81 -12.95
C LEU A 252 -26.27 2.70 -11.92
N GLN A 253 -25.21 1.98 -11.54
CA GLN A 253 -25.23 0.92 -10.52
C GLN A 253 -24.66 1.39 -9.18
N ALA A 254 -24.46 2.70 -8.98
CA ALA A 254 -23.81 3.22 -7.78
C ALA A 254 -24.67 2.97 -6.53
N GLU A 255 -24.14 2.16 -5.60
CA GLU A 255 -24.71 2.01 -4.27
C GLU A 255 -24.43 3.24 -3.40
N PRO A 256 -25.29 3.56 -2.41
CA PRO A 256 -25.01 4.60 -1.45
C PRO A 256 -23.69 4.34 -0.69
N LEU A 257 -22.94 5.40 -0.39
CA LEU A 257 -21.61 5.33 0.23
C LEU A 257 -21.55 4.45 1.49
N ARG A 258 -22.63 4.47 2.30
CA ARG A 258 -22.74 3.62 3.48
C ARG A 258 -22.77 2.12 3.14
N GLN A 259 -23.48 1.73 2.08
CA GLN A 259 -23.51 0.33 1.63
C GLN A 259 -22.16 -0.06 1.04
N VAL A 260 -21.54 0.80 0.24
CA VAL A 260 -20.19 0.55 -0.29
C VAL A 260 -19.18 0.33 0.84
N LEU A 261 -19.18 1.18 1.85
CA LEU A 261 -18.31 1.04 3.03
C LEU A 261 -18.60 -0.25 3.80
N LEU A 262 -19.87 -0.56 4.10
CA LEU A 262 -20.25 -1.78 4.81
C LEU A 262 -19.84 -3.03 4.04
N THR A 263 -20.09 -3.07 2.74
CA THR A 263 -19.73 -4.19 1.86
C THR A 263 -18.21 -4.34 1.77
N SER A 264 -17.49 -3.22 1.64
CA SER A 264 -16.03 -3.21 1.53
C SER A 264 -15.31 -3.64 2.80
N ILE A 265 -15.86 -3.34 3.98
CA ILE A 265 -15.32 -3.81 5.25
C ILE A 265 -15.73 -5.27 5.48
N ARG A 266 -16.99 -5.64 5.22
CA ARG A 266 -17.50 -6.99 5.50
C ARG A 266 -16.87 -8.06 4.61
N ARG A 267 -16.56 -7.73 3.35
CA ARG A 267 -16.07 -8.71 2.37
C ARG A 267 -14.70 -9.31 2.75
N PRO A 268 -13.65 -8.53 3.10
CA PRO A 268 -12.38 -9.08 3.59
C PRO A 268 -12.55 -9.98 4.82
N PHE A 269 -13.33 -9.56 5.82
CA PHE A 269 -13.57 -10.39 7.00
C PHE A 269 -14.32 -11.68 6.66
N LYS A 270 -15.35 -11.61 5.81
CA LYS A 270 -16.05 -12.81 5.36
C LYS A 270 -15.08 -13.76 4.66
N LEU A 271 -14.33 -13.28 3.66
CA LEU A 271 -13.35 -14.09 2.94
C LEU A 271 -12.27 -14.69 3.85
N LEU A 272 -11.79 -13.93 4.85
CA LEU A 272 -10.79 -14.40 5.81
C LEU A 272 -11.27 -15.59 6.62
N PHE A 273 -12.56 -15.64 6.99
CA PHE A 273 -13.13 -16.72 7.81
C PHE A 273 -13.87 -17.80 7.02
N THR A 274 -14.23 -17.56 5.76
CA THR A 274 -14.95 -18.54 4.92
C THR A 274 -14.07 -19.22 3.89
N GLU A 275 -13.03 -18.55 3.37
CA GLU A 275 -12.14 -19.09 2.34
C GLU A 275 -10.82 -19.55 2.95
N TYR A 276 -10.64 -20.86 3.14
CA TYR A 276 -9.42 -21.42 3.77
C TYR A 276 -8.12 -21.01 3.06
N VAL A 277 -8.13 -20.91 1.73
CA VAL A 277 -6.95 -20.50 0.96
C VAL A 277 -6.52 -19.07 1.32
N VAL A 278 -7.50 -18.16 1.47
CA VAL A 278 -7.25 -16.77 1.87
C VAL A 278 -6.74 -16.72 3.30
N PHE A 279 -7.32 -17.51 4.21
CA PHE A 279 -6.87 -17.61 5.60
C PHE A 279 -5.40 -18.01 5.71
N PHE A 280 -5.01 -19.14 5.10
CA PHE A 280 -3.63 -19.62 5.19
C PHE A 280 -2.63 -18.71 4.48
N SER A 281 -3.00 -18.12 3.34
CA SER A 281 -2.15 -17.15 2.63
C SER A 281 -1.93 -15.88 3.46
N THR A 282 -2.99 -15.39 4.12
CA THR A 282 -2.92 -14.22 5.00
C THR A 282 -2.10 -14.53 6.24
N LEU A 283 -2.27 -15.72 6.84
CA LEU A 283 -1.50 -16.16 8.00
C LEU A 283 0.00 -16.27 7.68
N TRP A 284 0.35 -16.83 6.51
CA TRP A 284 1.72 -16.90 6.05
C TRP A 284 2.33 -15.51 5.79
N SER A 285 1.57 -14.61 5.18
CA SER A 285 1.99 -13.22 4.98
C SER A 285 2.19 -12.49 6.31
N ALA A 286 1.27 -12.65 7.26
CA ALA A 286 1.37 -12.09 8.60
C ALA A 286 2.59 -12.63 9.36
N PHE A 287 2.86 -13.93 9.25
CA PHE A 287 4.06 -14.56 9.82
C PHE A 287 5.35 -13.97 9.23
N THR A 288 5.40 -13.79 7.91
CA THR A 288 6.59 -13.25 7.22
C THR A 288 6.85 -11.80 7.61
N VAL A 289 5.83 -10.94 7.56
CA VAL A 289 5.95 -9.53 7.96
C VAL A 289 6.23 -9.42 9.46
N GLY A 290 5.55 -10.19 10.30
CA GLY A 290 5.79 -10.22 11.74
C GLY A 290 7.22 -10.63 12.08
N THR A 291 7.77 -11.61 11.36
CA THR A 291 9.17 -12.04 11.51
C THR A 291 10.14 -10.91 11.19
N LEU A 292 9.89 -10.11 10.15
CA LEU A 292 10.71 -8.94 9.82
C LEU A 292 10.73 -7.90 10.95
N TYR A 293 9.57 -7.61 11.55
CA TYR A 293 9.50 -6.69 12.70
C TYR A 293 10.18 -7.25 13.95
N LEU A 294 10.02 -8.56 14.22
CA LEU A 294 10.70 -9.24 15.32
C LEU A 294 12.22 -9.17 15.17
N PHE A 295 12.75 -9.48 13.98
CA PHE A 295 14.18 -9.36 13.72
C PHE A 295 14.66 -7.92 13.95
N THR A 296 13.92 -6.94 13.41
CA THR A 296 14.27 -5.52 13.54
C THR A 296 14.45 -5.09 14.98
N GLN A 297 13.58 -5.53 15.89
CA GLN A 297 13.66 -5.15 17.30
C GLN A 297 14.63 -6.01 18.11
N SER A 298 14.71 -7.32 17.80
CA SER A 298 15.63 -8.23 18.50
C SER A 298 17.10 -7.92 18.24
N VAL A 299 17.44 -7.39 17.06
CA VAL A 299 18.82 -7.06 16.69
C VAL A 299 19.38 -6.01 17.65
N GLU A 300 18.65 -4.92 17.89
CA GLU A 300 19.12 -3.89 18.83
C GLU A 300 19.25 -4.47 20.24
N GLN A 301 18.23 -5.21 20.71
CA GLN A 301 18.24 -5.80 22.05
C GLN A 301 19.42 -6.75 22.29
N VAL A 302 19.73 -7.62 21.33
CA VAL A 302 20.80 -8.61 21.46
C VAL A 302 22.17 -7.95 21.29
N PHE A 303 22.39 -7.19 20.23
CA PHE A 303 23.73 -6.69 19.90
C PHE A 303 24.15 -5.50 20.77
N VAL A 304 23.23 -4.59 21.10
CA VAL A 304 23.54 -3.49 22.03
C VAL A 304 23.64 -4.04 23.45
N GLY A 305 22.66 -4.83 23.90
CA GLY A 305 22.58 -5.31 25.28
C GLY A 305 23.60 -6.38 25.69
N LEU A 306 23.94 -7.33 24.81
CA LEU A 306 24.83 -8.46 25.16
C LEU A 306 26.25 -8.31 24.60
N TYR A 307 26.40 -7.65 23.45
CA TYR A 307 27.69 -7.57 22.74
C TYR A 307 28.35 -6.18 22.83
N ASN A 308 27.75 -5.23 23.53
CA ASN A 308 28.22 -3.83 23.65
C ASN A 308 28.41 -3.15 22.28
N TRP A 309 27.57 -3.50 21.29
CA TRP A 309 27.62 -2.81 20.00
C TRP A 309 27.01 -1.42 20.12
N THR A 310 27.55 -0.49 19.34
CA THR A 310 26.90 0.81 19.14
C THR A 310 25.60 0.63 18.34
N PRO A 311 24.60 1.51 18.50
CA PRO A 311 23.37 1.48 17.70
C PRO A 311 23.64 1.47 16.18
N VAL A 312 24.71 2.16 15.74
CA VAL A 312 25.15 2.17 14.33
C VAL A 312 25.61 0.78 13.87
N GLN A 313 26.40 0.09 14.68
CA GLN A 313 26.85 -1.28 14.37
C GLN A 313 25.67 -2.26 14.34
N ALA A 314 24.73 -2.14 15.28
CA ALA A 314 23.51 -2.95 15.29
C ALA A 314 22.65 -2.67 14.04
N GLY A 315 22.56 -1.41 13.61
CA GLY A 315 21.91 -1.01 12.36
C GLY A 315 22.49 -1.67 11.11
N TYR A 316 23.78 -2.03 11.08
CA TYR A 316 24.37 -2.75 9.94
C TYR A 316 23.84 -4.18 9.78
N VAL A 317 23.37 -4.82 10.85
CA VAL A 317 22.72 -6.13 10.74
C VAL A 317 21.46 -6.04 9.88
N GLN A 318 20.77 -4.89 9.90
CA GLN A 318 19.59 -4.65 9.07
C GLN A 318 19.92 -4.51 7.58
N ALA A 319 21.17 -4.19 7.23
CA ALA A 319 21.62 -4.26 5.84
C ALA A 319 21.57 -5.69 5.32
N ALA A 320 21.83 -6.71 6.15
CA ALA A 320 21.74 -8.11 5.73
C ALA A 320 20.29 -8.51 5.40
N VAL A 321 19.32 -8.02 6.17
CA VAL A 321 17.88 -8.23 5.89
C VAL A 321 17.52 -7.58 4.55
N PHE A 322 17.91 -6.33 4.33
CA PHE A 322 17.67 -5.63 3.07
C PHE A 322 18.34 -6.31 1.86
N ILE A 323 19.57 -6.79 2.00
CA ILE A 323 20.26 -7.58 0.96
C ILE A 323 19.47 -8.87 0.68
N GLY A 324 18.99 -9.55 1.73
CA GLY A 324 18.14 -10.74 1.60
C GLY A 324 16.87 -10.48 0.79
N GLU A 325 16.21 -9.35 1.02
CA GLU A 325 15.02 -8.93 0.25
C GLU A 325 15.33 -8.67 -1.23
N VAL A 326 16.46 -8.01 -1.54
CA VAL A 326 16.91 -7.77 -2.92
C VAL A 326 17.27 -9.08 -3.62
N CYS A 327 17.92 -10.01 -2.93
CA CYS A 327 18.19 -11.36 -3.43
C CYS A 327 16.88 -12.12 -3.68
N GLY A 328 15.94 -12.07 -2.74
CA GLY A 328 14.60 -12.66 -2.88
C GLY A 328 13.84 -12.13 -4.08
N TRP A 329 13.94 -10.83 -4.35
CA TRP A 329 13.38 -10.22 -5.56
C TRP A 329 13.95 -10.83 -6.85
N PHE A 330 15.26 -11.04 -6.93
CA PHE A 330 15.87 -11.70 -8.09
C PHE A 330 15.34 -13.12 -8.30
N PHE A 331 15.21 -13.91 -7.22
CA PHE A 331 14.62 -15.25 -7.28
C PHE A 331 13.14 -15.21 -7.68
N SER A 332 12.37 -14.20 -7.24
CA SER A 332 10.97 -14.04 -7.65
C SER A 332 10.82 -13.83 -9.15
N LEU A 333 11.76 -13.13 -9.80
CA LEU A 333 11.77 -12.95 -11.25
C LEU A 333 12.10 -14.26 -11.99
N ILE A 334 12.96 -15.10 -11.42
CA ILE A 334 13.25 -16.44 -11.96
C ILE A 334 12.02 -17.34 -11.84
N SER A 335 11.40 -17.38 -10.65
CA SER A 335 10.16 -18.13 -10.41
C SER A 335 9.05 -17.70 -11.37
N ALA A 336 8.84 -16.40 -11.56
CA ALA A 336 7.86 -15.91 -12.52
C ALA A 336 8.16 -16.34 -13.97
N ARG A 337 9.44 -16.35 -14.38
CA ARG A 337 9.83 -16.86 -15.71
C ARG A 337 9.51 -18.34 -15.85
N LEU A 338 9.76 -19.15 -14.82
CA LEU A 338 9.42 -20.58 -14.82
C LEU A 338 7.89 -20.78 -14.95
N TYR A 339 7.12 -20.02 -14.16
CA TYR A 339 5.66 -20.04 -14.21
C TYR A 339 5.13 -19.67 -15.60
N PHE A 340 5.51 -18.52 -16.18
CA PHE A 340 5.00 -18.14 -17.50
C PHE A 340 5.48 -19.06 -18.62
N ASN A 341 6.68 -19.65 -18.52
CA ASN A 341 7.17 -20.63 -19.49
C ASN A 341 6.44 -21.98 -19.41
N SER A 342 5.76 -22.29 -18.30
CA SER A 342 4.95 -23.50 -18.18
C SER A 342 3.77 -23.53 -19.17
N SER A 343 3.32 -22.37 -19.65
CA SER A 343 2.27 -22.26 -20.67
C SER A 343 2.58 -23.04 -21.95
N LYS A 344 3.86 -23.16 -22.31
CA LYS A 344 4.32 -23.95 -23.47
C LYS A 344 4.20 -25.45 -23.25
N ARG A 345 4.17 -25.89 -21.99
CA ARG A 345 4.11 -27.29 -21.56
C ARG A 345 2.70 -27.69 -21.13
N ASN A 346 1.77 -26.74 -21.05
CA ASN A 346 0.38 -27.00 -20.67
C ASN A 346 -0.33 -27.77 -21.79
N LYS A 347 -0.62 -29.05 -21.53
CA LYS A 347 -1.35 -29.92 -22.45
C LYS A 347 -2.87 -29.81 -22.30
N GLU A 348 -3.35 -29.34 -21.15
CA GLU A 348 -4.79 -29.23 -20.85
C GLU A 348 -5.38 -27.96 -21.45
N ILE A 349 -4.70 -26.82 -21.26
CA ILE A 349 -5.14 -25.52 -21.78
C ILE A 349 -3.95 -24.82 -22.46
N PRO A 350 -3.74 -25.06 -23.77
CA PRO A 350 -2.61 -24.50 -24.51
C PRO A 350 -2.52 -22.98 -24.40
N GLY A 351 -1.32 -22.47 -24.11
CA GLY A 351 -1.06 -21.03 -24.02
C GLY A 351 -1.38 -20.40 -22.66
N THR A 352 -1.93 -21.15 -21.71
CA THR A 352 -2.13 -20.67 -20.32
C THR A 352 -1.11 -21.30 -19.37
N PRO A 353 -0.49 -20.53 -18.46
CA PRO A 353 0.41 -21.08 -17.45
C PRO A 353 -0.27 -22.16 -16.59
N ILE A 354 0.50 -23.19 -16.20
CA ILE A 354 0.04 -24.26 -15.33
C ILE A 354 -0.04 -23.71 -13.89
N PRO A 355 -1.21 -23.72 -13.23
CA PRO A 355 -1.37 -23.19 -11.87
C PRO A 355 -0.45 -23.85 -10.82
N GLU A 356 0.01 -25.07 -11.05
CA GLU A 356 0.91 -25.80 -10.16
C GLU A 356 2.37 -25.39 -10.35
N ALA A 357 2.75 -24.74 -11.46
CA ALA A 357 4.14 -24.33 -11.74
C ALA A 357 4.65 -23.18 -10.85
N ARG A 358 3.82 -22.69 -9.93
CA ARG A 358 4.14 -21.72 -8.87
C ARG A 358 4.35 -22.37 -7.50
N LEU A 359 4.07 -23.66 -7.36
CA LEU A 359 4.46 -24.50 -6.22
C LEU A 359 5.91 -24.95 -6.40
#